data_AF-A0A315R5N5-F1
#
_entry.id   AF-A0A315R5N5-F1
#
_cell.length_a   1.000
_cell.length_b   1.000
_cell.length_c   1.000
_cell.angle_alpha   90.00
_cell.angle_beta   90.00
_cell.angle_gamma   90.00
#
_symmetry.space_group_name_H-M   'P 1'
#
loop_
_entity.id
_entity.type
_entity.pdbx_description
1 polymer ?
#
loop_
_entity_poly.entity_id
_entity_poly.type
_entity_poly.pdbx_seq_one_letter_code
_entity_poly.pdbx_strand_id
1 'polypeptide(L)'
;MMNEEKMRILEMLQDGKINAEETEKLLAALGEEESGQTGALQLKNRERTEKSDSKEGNKRHLRIIVNETGKEKVNMSLPLGIAKSILNFVPQSAKDKMAEKDIDLNALTKTIDDLSEEKEILRVDDEGETVIIRVE
;
A
#
# COMPACT_ATOMS: atom_id res chain seq x y z
N MET A 1 -29.53 9.68 -10.58
CA MET A 1 -28.62 10.60 -9.88
C MET A 1 -27.47 11.07 -10.79
N MET A 2 -26.80 10.23 -11.58
CA MET A 2 -25.74 10.68 -12.54
C MET A 2 -26.20 11.69 -13.61
N ASN A 3 -27.45 11.60 -14.06
CA ASN A 3 -27.98 12.48 -15.11
C ASN A 3 -28.22 13.92 -14.61
N GLU A 4 -28.48 14.09 -13.30
CA GLU A 4 -28.68 15.39 -12.67
C GLU A 4 -27.36 16.16 -12.56
N GLU A 5 -26.24 15.46 -12.33
CA GLU A 5 -24.91 16.05 -12.25
C GLU A 5 -24.39 16.49 -13.62
N LYS A 6 -24.61 15.67 -14.67
CA LYS A 6 -24.29 16.03 -16.07
C LYS A 6 -25.08 17.27 -16.52
N MET A 7 -26.37 17.36 -16.18
CA MET A 7 -27.21 18.54 -16.43
C MET A 7 -26.65 19.80 -15.75
N ARG A 8 -26.28 19.69 -14.47
CA ARG A 8 -25.74 20.82 -13.69
C ARG A 8 -24.44 21.38 -14.28
N ILE A 9 -23.57 20.53 -14.82
CA ILE A 9 -22.33 20.96 -15.48
C ILE A 9 -22.65 21.72 -16.78
N LEU A 10 -23.61 21.25 -17.57
CA LEU A 10 -24.03 21.94 -18.79
C LEU A 10 -24.70 23.30 -18.49
N GLU A 11 -25.48 23.39 -17.41
CA GLU A 11 -26.01 24.67 -16.92
C GLU A 11 -24.88 25.63 -16.53
N MET A 12 -23.82 25.15 -15.88
CA MET A 12 -22.66 25.97 -15.53
C MET A 12 -21.89 26.48 -16.75
N LEU A 13 -21.82 25.69 -17.83
CA LEU A 13 -21.25 26.12 -19.11
C LEU A 13 -22.12 27.18 -19.79
N GLN A 14 -23.44 26.99 -19.78
CA GLN A 14 -24.40 27.96 -20.32
C GLN A 14 -24.36 29.29 -19.57
N ASP A 15 -24.21 29.25 -18.24
CA ASP A 15 -24.03 30.42 -17.39
C ASP A 15 -22.65 31.09 -17.55
N GLY A 16 -21.72 30.47 -18.30
CA GLY A 16 -20.36 30.95 -18.50
C GLY A 16 -19.48 30.88 -17.25
N LYS A 17 -19.88 30.11 -16.24
CA LYS A 17 -19.11 29.91 -14.99
C LYS A 17 -17.90 29.01 -15.20
N ILE A 18 -17.96 28.17 -16.23
CA ILE A 18 -16.88 27.29 -16.67
C ILE A 18 -16.74 27.40 -18.19
N ASN A 19 -15.55 27.10 -18.70
CA ASN A 19 -15.29 27.07 -20.13
C ASN A 19 -15.50 25.67 -20.73
N ALA A 20 -15.40 25.57 -22.06
CA ALA A 20 -15.62 24.30 -22.77
C ALA A 20 -14.62 23.20 -22.38
N GLU A 21 -13.36 23.55 -22.11
CA GLU A 21 -12.30 22.62 -21.71
C GLU A 21 -12.52 22.10 -20.28
N GLU A 22 -12.92 22.98 -19.36
CA GLU A 22 -13.30 22.62 -18.00
C GLU A 22 -14.54 21.71 -17.97
N THR A 23 -15.50 21.98 -18.86
CA THR A 23 -16.71 21.16 -18.99
C THR A 23 -16.39 19.75 -19.48
N GLU A 24 -15.56 19.62 -20.52
CA GLU A 24 -15.12 18.32 -21.04
C GLU A 24 -14.46 17.48 -19.94
N LYS A 25 -13.60 18.10 -19.13
CA LYS A 25 -12.92 17.43 -18.02
C LYS A 25 -13.87 16.96 -16.92
N LEU A 26 -14.88 17.77 -16.56
CA LEU A 26 -15.87 17.41 -15.55
C LEU A 26 -16.79 16.28 -16.03
N LEU A 27 -17.21 16.33 -17.30
CA LEU A 27 -18.03 15.27 -17.90
C LEU A 27 -17.25 13.95 -18.04
N ALA A 28 -15.96 14.01 -18.38
CA ALA A 28 -15.09 12.84 -18.46
C ALA A 28 -14.90 12.18 -17.10
N ALA A 29 -14.64 12.95 -16.05
CA ALA A 29 -14.48 12.43 -14.69
C ALA A 29 -15.76 11.72 -14.18
N LEU A 30 -16.95 12.23 -14.54
CA LEU A 30 -18.22 11.56 -14.26
C LEU A 30 -18.45 10.30 -15.09
N GLY A 31 -17.90 10.21 -16.30
CA GLY A 31 -18.01 9.03 -17.17
C GLY A 31 -17.01 7.91 -16.83
N GLU A 32 -15.85 8.25 -16.27
CA GLU A 32 -14.84 7.30 -15.79
C GLU A 32 -15.34 6.51 -14.56
N GLU A 33 -16.18 7.11 -13.71
CA GLU A 33 -16.82 6.39 -12.59
C GLU A 33 -17.86 5.36 -13.05
N GLU A 34 -18.48 5.54 -14.23
CA GLU A 34 -19.39 4.54 -14.83
C GLU A 34 -18.61 3.37 -15.49
N SER A 35 -17.31 3.57 -15.80
CA SER A 35 -16.49 2.63 -16.57
C SER A 35 -15.44 1.89 -15.72
N GLY A 36 -15.68 1.82 -14.41
CA GLY A 36 -14.84 1.11 -13.45
C GLY A 36 -14.97 -0.41 -13.50
N GLN A 37 -14.81 -1.05 -14.67
CA GLN A 37 -14.37 -2.44 -14.76
C GLN A 37 -14.01 -2.81 -16.21
N THR A 38 -12.78 -3.30 -16.37
CA THR A 38 -12.19 -4.00 -17.53
C THR A 38 -11.45 -3.17 -18.60
N GLY A 39 -10.11 -3.18 -18.48
CA GLY A 39 -9.22 -3.49 -19.60
C GLY A 39 -8.46 -2.34 -20.28
N ALA A 40 -7.16 -2.60 -20.52
CA ALA A 40 -6.19 -1.86 -21.36
C ALA A 40 -5.58 -0.59 -20.72
N LEU A 41 -4.37 -0.60 -20.13
CA LEU A 41 -3.08 -0.79 -20.83
C LEU A 41 -3.16 -0.35 -22.30
N GLN A 42 -2.81 0.89 -22.62
CA GLN A 42 -1.76 1.23 -23.61
C GLN A 42 -1.64 2.76 -23.82
N LEU A 43 -0.38 3.24 -23.86
CA LEU A 43 0.11 4.43 -24.58
C LEU A 43 0.01 5.83 -23.93
N LYS A 44 0.99 6.14 -23.07
CA LYS A 44 1.75 7.38 -23.26
C LYS A 44 3.20 7.26 -22.77
N ASN A 45 3.94 6.39 -23.43
CA ASN A 45 5.39 6.57 -23.58
C ASN A 45 5.64 7.59 -24.67
N ARG A 46 6.05 8.81 -24.29
CA ARG A 46 6.98 9.57 -25.10
C ARG A 46 7.79 10.55 -24.26
N GLU A 47 8.94 10.03 -23.83
CA GLU A 47 10.24 10.71 -23.86
C GLU A 47 10.35 11.99 -23.01
N ARG A 48 10.64 11.79 -21.73
CA ARG A 48 11.55 12.68 -21.02
C ARG A 48 12.64 11.85 -20.32
N THR A 49 13.81 12.00 -20.91
CA THR A 49 15.15 11.51 -20.63
C THR A 49 15.58 11.50 -19.15
N GLU A 50 16.22 10.38 -18.79
CA GLU A 50 17.35 10.22 -17.85
C GLU A 50 17.12 10.41 -16.34
N LYS A 51 17.10 9.25 -15.66
CA LYS A 51 17.59 8.97 -14.29
C LYS A 51 16.81 9.56 -13.12
N SER A 52 15.79 8.84 -12.70
CA SER A 52 15.58 8.55 -11.26
C SER A 52 14.64 7.36 -11.13
N ASP A 53 15.12 6.32 -10.45
CA ASP A 53 14.39 5.14 -10.01
C ASP A 53 13.16 5.52 -9.17
N SER A 54 12.03 5.82 -9.79
CA SER A 54 10.75 5.92 -9.07
C SER A 54 10.09 4.55 -9.07
N LYS A 55 10.51 3.75 -8.08
CA LYS A 55 9.87 2.57 -7.52
C LYS A 55 8.37 2.57 -7.78
N GLU A 56 7.94 1.62 -8.60
CA GLU A 56 6.58 1.13 -8.65
C GLU A 56 6.20 0.73 -7.22
N GLY A 57 5.38 1.57 -6.59
CA GLY A 57 5.02 1.48 -5.18
C GLY A 57 4.10 0.29 -4.95
N ASN A 58 4.68 -0.91 -4.93
CA ASN A 58 4.02 -2.13 -4.51
C ASN A 58 3.41 -1.89 -3.12
N LYS A 59 2.07 -1.86 -3.05
CA LYS A 59 1.26 -1.74 -1.83
C LYS A 59 1.36 -3.04 -1.01
N ARG A 60 2.58 -3.36 -0.58
CA ARG A 60 2.91 -4.56 0.18
C ARG A 60 2.53 -4.39 1.65
N HIS A 61 2.15 -5.50 2.27
CA HIS A 61 1.77 -5.58 3.66
C HIS A 61 2.63 -6.63 4.38
N LEU A 62 3.00 -6.33 5.62
CA LEU A 62 3.57 -7.24 6.58
C LEU A 62 2.42 -7.95 7.30
N ARG A 63 2.30 -9.26 7.10
CA ARG A 63 1.35 -10.08 7.86
C ARG A 63 2.05 -10.69 9.07
N ILE A 64 1.45 -10.53 10.24
CA ILE A 64 1.92 -11.09 11.51
C ILE A 64 0.84 -12.04 12.01
N ILE A 65 1.22 -13.30 12.22
CA ILE A 65 0.37 -14.36 12.75
C ILE A 65 1.00 -14.87 14.04
N VAL A 66 0.25 -14.90 15.13
CA VAL A 66 0.66 -15.49 16.41
C VAL A 66 -0.35 -16.56 16.78
N ASN A 67 0.13 -17.80 16.91
CA ASN A 67 -0.62 -18.93 17.42
C ASN A 67 -0.16 -19.23 18.86
N GLU A 68 -1.10 -19.58 19.74
CA GLU A 68 -0.83 -20.05 21.10
C GLU A 68 -1.62 -21.34 21.29
N THR A 69 -0.95 -22.44 21.66
CA THR A 69 -1.55 -23.78 21.83
C THR A 69 -2.39 -24.25 20.62
N GLY A 70 -1.93 -23.90 19.41
CA GLY A 70 -2.61 -24.26 18.15
C GLY A 70 -3.84 -23.40 17.80
N LYS A 71 -4.11 -22.31 18.53
CA LYS A 71 -5.16 -21.34 18.20
C LYS A 71 -4.56 -20.01 17.78
N GLU A 72 -5.10 -19.42 16.71
CA GLU A 72 -4.70 -18.09 16.24
C GLU A 72 -5.14 -17.04 17.27
N LYS A 73 -4.16 -16.41 17.93
CA LYS A 73 -4.35 -15.34 18.92
C LYS A 73 -4.29 -13.97 18.27
N VAL A 74 -3.41 -13.80 17.28
CA VAL A 74 -3.21 -12.52 16.57
C VAL A 74 -3.04 -12.79 15.08
N ASN A 75 -3.75 -12.05 14.25
CA ASN A 75 -3.61 -12.06 12.80
C ASN A 75 -3.84 -10.65 12.26
N MET A 76 -2.76 -9.98 11.92
CA MET A 76 -2.81 -8.58 11.49
C MET A 76 -1.99 -8.37 10.23
N SER A 77 -2.46 -7.45 9.38
CA SER A 77 -1.78 -7.01 8.16
C SER A 77 -1.45 -5.53 8.28
N LEU A 78 -0.18 -5.19 8.09
CA LEU A 78 0.37 -3.85 8.26
C LEU A 78 0.99 -3.38 6.95
N PRO A 79 0.56 -2.27 6.34
CA PRO A 79 1.25 -1.72 5.18
C PRO A 79 2.75 -1.52 5.46
N LEU A 80 3.62 -1.96 4.56
CA LEU A 80 5.09 -1.91 4.78
C LEU A 80 5.60 -0.51 5.10
N GLY A 81 4.97 0.53 4.52
CA GLY A 81 5.30 1.92 4.80
C GLY A 81 5.14 2.28 6.28
N ILE A 82 4.14 1.71 6.96
CA ILE A 82 3.87 1.94 8.38
C ILE A 82 4.78 1.07 9.24
N ALA A 83 5.01 -0.19 8.84
CA ALA A 83 5.88 -1.12 9.57
C ALA A 83 7.30 -0.54 9.76
N LYS A 84 7.87 0.07 8.71
CA LYS A 84 9.17 0.76 8.78
C LYS A 84 9.16 1.91 9.79
N SER A 85 8.11 2.72 9.80
CA SER A 85 7.97 3.81 10.76
C SER A 85 7.92 3.26 12.19
N ILE A 86 7.10 2.25 12.47
CA ILE A 86 6.96 1.67 13.82
C ILE A 86 8.29 1.08 14.31
N LEU A 87 9.02 0.33 13.46
CA LEU A 87 10.33 -0.24 13.83
C LEU A 87 11.33 0.84 14.25
N ASN A 88 11.30 2.00 13.59
CA ASN A 88 12.16 3.15 13.95
C ASN A 88 11.80 3.78 15.30
N PHE A 89 10.55 3.63 15.75
CA PHE A 89 10.07 4.13 17.05
C PHE A 89 10.19 3.10 18.18
N VAL A 90 10.69 1.89 17.93
CA VAL A 90 10.90 0.88 18.98
C VAL A 90 11.95 1.39 19.97
N PRO A 91 11.64 1.49 21.28
CA PRO A 91 12.59 1.92 22.31
C PRO A 91 13.79 0.99 22.40
N GLN A 92 14.97 1.53 22.71
CA GLN A 92 16.21 0.73 22.79
C GLN A 92 16.08 -0.47 23.75
N SER A 93 15.42 -0.27 24.89
CA SER A 93 15.16 -1.34 25.88
C SER A 93 14.35 -2.52 25.32
N ALA A 94 13.50 -2.30 24.32
CA ALA A 94 12.78 -3.37 23.63
C ALA A 94 13.65 -4.06 22.57
N LYS A 95 14.54 -3.30 21.92
CA LYS A 95 15.54 -3.86 21.00
C LYS A 95 16.52 -4.78 21.72
N ASP A 96 16.98 -4.39 22.91
CA ASP A 96 17.92 -5.17 23.71
C ASP A 96 17.31 -6.52 24.14
N LYS A 97 16.04 -6.51 24.57
CA LYS A 97 15.28 -7.74 24.91
C LYS A 97 15.01 -8.63 23.70
N MET A 98 14.88 -8.05 22.52
CA MET A 98 14.72 -8.80 21.27
C MET A 98 16.05 -9.43 20.83
N ALA A 99 17.17 -8.71 20.99
CA ALA A 99 18.50 -9.23 20.73
C ALA A 99 18.88 -10.38 21.66
N GLU A 100 18.45 -10.35 22.94
CA GLU A 100 18.57 -11.49 23.87
C GLU A 100 17.80 -12.74 23.40
N LYS A 101 16.80 -12.58 22.55
CA LYS A 101 16.02 -13.67 21.93
C LYS A 101 16.51 -14.01 20.51
N ASP A 102 17.72 -13.59 20.14
CA ASP A 102 18.30 -13.74 18.79
C ASP A 102 17.49 -13.05 17.67
N ILE A 103 16.68 -12.03 18.00
CA ILE A 103 15.89 -11.25 17.04
C ILE A 103 16.63 -9.95 16.69
N ASP A 104 17.23 -9.88 15.49
CA ASP A 104 17.87 -8.66 14.97
C ASP A 104 16.91 -7.79 14.14
N LEU A 105 16.45 -6.69 14.75
CA LEU A 105 15.56 -5.70 14.12
C LEU A 105 16.22 -4.91 12.98
N ASN A 106 17.55 -4.73 13.01
CA ASN A 106 18.25 -4.02 11.94
C ASN A 106 18.37 -4.90 10.69
N ALA A 107 18.63 -6.19 10.88
CA ALA A 107 18.57 -7.17 9.81
C ALA A 107 17.16 -7.24 9.21
N LEU A 108 16.12 -7.22 10.05
CA LEU A 108 14.72 -7.19 9.62
C LEU A 108 14.42 -5.96 8.76
N THR A 109 14.86 -4.77 9.18
CA THR A 109 14.62 -3.52 8.44
C THR A 109 15.28 -3.54 7.06
N LYS A 110 16.55 -3.98 6.98
CA LYS A 110 17.27 -4.12 5.70
C LYS A 110 16.60 -5.15 4.79
N THR A 111 16.16 -6.27 5.36
CA THR A 111 15.46 -7.30 4.60
C THR A 111 14.15 -6.75 4.03
N ILE A 112 13.36 -6.00 4.80
CA ILE A 112 12.12 -5.35 4.32
C ILE A 112 12.39 -4.34 3.17
N ASP A 113 13.57 -3.70 3.12
CA ASP A 113 13.96 -2.83 2.01
C ASP A 113 14.32 -3.59 0.73
N ASP A 114 14.97 -4.75 0.85
CA ASP A 114 15.38 -5.60 -0.29
C ASP A 114 14.28 -6.57 -0.76
N LEU A 115 13.26 -6.82 0.06
CA LEU A 115 12.19 -7.76 -0.27
C LEU A 115 11.28 -7.23 -1.37
N SER A 116 11.60 -7.66 -2.59
CA SER A 116 10.80 -7.42 -3.77
C SER A 116 9.69 -8.46 -3.98
N GLU A 117 9.71 -9.56 -3.24
CA GLU A 117 8.90 -10.77 -3.45
C GLU A 117 8.20 -11.23 -2.16
N GLU A 118 7.07 -11.92 -2.31
CA GLU A 118 6.33 -12.57 -1.20
C GLU A 118 7.24 -13.58 -0.51
N LYS A 119 7.57 -13.33 0.78
CA LYS A 119 8.50 -14.17 1.53
C LYS A 119 8.17 -14.19 3.02
N GLU A 120 8.34 -15.35 3.63
CA GLU A 120 8.41 -15.49 5.09
C GLU A 120 9.74 -14.89 5.60
N ILE A 121 9.64 -13.93 6.52
CA ILE A 121 10.79 -13.23 7.06
C ILE A 121 11.25 -13.85 8.36
N LEU A 122 10.29 -14.23 9.21
CA LEU A 122 10.57 -14.75 10.54
C LEU A 122 9.55 -15.81 10.91
N ARG A 123 10.05 -16.90 11.47
CA ARG A 123 9.25 -17.91 12.15
C ARG A 123 9.92 -18.27 13.48
N VAL A 124 9.15 -18.17 14.56
CA VAL A 124 9.58 -18.55 15.92
C VAL A 124 8.59 -19.57 16.43
N ASP A 125 9.08 -20.70 16.93
CA ASP A 125 8.29 -21.75 17.56
C ASP A 125 8.86 -21.97 18.97
N ASP A 126 8.05 -21.71 20.01
CA ASP A 126 8.45 -21.79 21.42
C ASP A 126 7.31 -22.40 22.27
N GLU A 127 7.51 -23.59 22.83
CA GLU A 127 6.58 -24.29 23.75
C GLU A 127 5.07 -24.21 23.42
N GLY A 128 4.70 -24.25 22.13
CA GLY A 128 3.31 -24.20 21.67
C GLY A 128 2.81 -22.82 21.26
N GLU A 129 3.65 -21.79 21.36
CA GLU A 129 3.49 -20.50 20.70
C GLU A 129 4.26 -20.49 19.36
N THR A 130 3.58 -20.08 18.29
CA THR A 130 4.21 -19.91 16.96
C THR A 130 3.97 -18.50 16.47
N VAL A 131 5.03 -17.77 16.13
CA VAL A 131 4.96 -16.44 15.51
C VAL A 131 5.48 -16.53 14.08
N ILE A 132 4.68 -16.09 13.10
CA ILE A 132 5.02 -16.04 11.68
C ILE A 132 4.89 -14.61 11.19
N ILE A 133 5.94 -14.10 10.53
CA ILE A 133 5.95 -12.79 9.90
C ILE A 133 6.30 -12.97 8.42
N ARG A 134 5.42 -12.50 7.53
CA ARG A 134 5.61 -12.59 6.06
C ARG A 134 5.24 -11.31 5.34
N VAL A 135 5.81 -11.09 4.16
CA VAL A 135 5.41 -10.02 3.24
C VAL A 135 4.42 -10.56 2.22
N GLU A 136 3.30 -9.86 2.05
CA GLU A 136 2.24 -10.06 1.04
C GLU A 136 2.10 -8.81 0.16
#